data_AF-A0A835ZGS4-F1
#
_entry.id   AF-A0A835ZGS4-F1
#
_cell.length_a   1.000
_cell.length_b   1.000
_cell.length_c   1.000
_cell.angle_alpha   90.00
_cell.angle_beta   90.00
_cell.angle_gamma   90.00
#
_symmetry.space_group_name_H-M   'P 1'
#
loop_
_entity.id
_entity.type
_entity.pdbx_description
1 polymer ?
#
loop_
_entity_poly.entity_id
_entity_poly.type
_entity_poly.pdbx_seq_one_letter_code
_entity_poly.pdbx_strand_id
1 'polypeptide(L)'
;MSNQATASGRVPWVLGLATAALIATMSVKARRRHAERHFRTTGVLADLWTDILRMVGPMHYLQIAPVCRAWNAEYRRQFDNPIHRKRTLLRSVTASVPLLQWAIGQGCLGLCRYRLFCAALRNAAAQAGRLDVLECTLGAHHHICAPPDERTCGYAALGGQLALLQALRAEGCPWDVFMCRFAARMGHLQVLQWAIANGCPYDEFTMRHAVQFGHIHMLSWLAANSWGTHRNFGALAAWWGRLEVVQWLRAQGGAWHALTAQAAAHSGHLECLQWVVRHGCPWDADKCHEIATSSEVRAWIRRQRAGRRHAPH
;
A
#
# COMPACT_ATOMS: atom_id res chain seq x y z
N MET A 1 22.47 -50.48 19.99
CA MET A 1 21.01 -50.44 20.22
C MET A 1 20.78 -49.62 21.47
N SER A 2 20.01 -48.51 21.36
CA SER A 2 19.05 -47.93 22.32
C SER A 2 19.35 -48.00 23.85
N ASN A 3 19.19 -46.98 24.69
CA ASN A 3 18.17 -45.93 24.70
C ASN A 3 18.47 -44.84 25.76
N GLN A 4 17.76 -43.72 25.61
CA GLN A 4 17.65 -42.48 26.40
C GLN A 4 17.49 -42.59 27.93
N ALA A 5 17.87 -41.52 28.65
CA ALA A 5 17.01 -40.90 29.67
C ALA A 5 17.43 -39.43 29.97
N THR A 6 16.50 -38.52 29.68
CA THR A 6 16.47 -37.09 29.98
C THR A 6 16.16 -36.83 31.47
N ALA A 7 16.80 -35.84 32.09
CA ALA A 7 16.33 -35.25 33.35
C ALA A 7 16.21 -33.73 33.22
N SER A 8 15.00 -33.29 32.86
CA SER A 8 14.54 -31.90 32.92
C SER A 8 13.99 -31.55 34.30
N GLY A 9 14.36 -30.37 34.81
CA GLY A 9 13.41 -29.39 35.37
C GLY A 9 12.81 -29.62 36.76
N ARG A 10 13.03 -28.64 37.66
CA ARG A 10 12.01 -27.81 38.32
C ARG A 10 12.70 -26.89 39.35
N VAL A 11 12.78 -25.60 39.03
CA VAL A 11 13.00 -24.56 40.05
C VAL A 11 11.63 -24.26 40.69
N PRO A 12 11.49 -24.13 42.03
CA PRO A 12 10.20 -24.18 42.70
C PRO A 12 9.30 -22.98 42.39
N TRP A 13 8.06 -23.27 41.98
CA TRP A 13 7.01 -22.30 41.63
C TRP A 13 6.60 -21.32 42.76
N VAL A 14 7.00 -21.59 44.01
CA VAL A 14 6.60 -20.79 45.18
C VAL A 14 7.32 -19.43 45.24
N LEU A 15 8.51 -19.30 44.63
CA LEU A 15 9.21 -18.01 44.49
C LEU A 15 8.68 -17.15 43.32
N GLY A 16 7.93 -17.75 42.39
CA GLY A 16 7.42 -17.09 41.17
C GLY A 16 6.22 -16.17 41.39
N LEU A 17 5.36 -16.46 42.37
CA LEU A 17 4.17 -15.65 42.63
C LEU A 17 4.50 -14.36 43.42
N ALA A 18 5.41 -14.43 44.38
CA ALA A 18 5.89 -13.26 45.12
C ALA A 18 6.70 -12.29 44.23
N THR A 19 7.49 -12.83 43.29
CA THR A 19 8.24 -12.03 42.31
C THR A 19 7.34 -11.44 41.23
N ALA A 20 6.34 -12.16 40.73
CA ALA A 20 5.35 -11.64 39.78
C ALA A 20 4.51 -10.49 40.37
N ALA A 21 4.09 -10.61 41.64
CA ALA A 21 3.39 -9.54 42.36
C ALA A 21 4.26 -8.28 42.58
N LEU A 22 5.55 -8.46 42.86
CA LEU A 22 6.52 -7.36 42.97
C LEU A 22 6.80 -6.68 41.62
N ILE A 23 6.84 -7.44 40.52
CA ILE A 23 7.07 -6.92 39.15
C ILE A 23 5.83 -6.17 38.63
N ALA A 24 4.63 -6.58 39.04
CA ALA A 24 3.37 -5.92 38.67
C ALA A 24 3.24 -4.50 39.28
N THR A 25 3.71 -4.31 40.52
CA THR A 25 3.70 -3.00 41.22
C THR A 25 4.86 -2.07 40.84
N MET A 26 5.88 -2.59 40.14
CA MET A 26 7.02 -1.81 39.68
C MET A 26 6.65 -0.77 38.61
N SER A 27 7.26 0.42 38.69
CA SER A 27 7.28 1.35 37.57
C SER A 27 7.95 0.72 36.33
N VAL A 28 7.57 1.17 35.13
CA VAL A 28 8.11 0.66 33.86
C VAL A 28 9.65 0.73 33.82
N LYS A 29 10.25 1.77 34.41
CA LYS A 29 11.71 1.93 34.57
C LYS A 29 12.35 0.87 35.46
N ALA A 30 11.62 0.36 36.45
CA ALA A 30 12.11 -0.64 37.39
C ALA A 30 11.97 -2.06 36.80
N ARG A 31 10.84 -2.36 36.12
CA ARG A 31 10.67 -3.60 35.34
C ARG A 31 11.75 -3.75 34.27
N ARG A 32 12.05 -2.67 33.54
CA ARG A 32 13.12 -2.62 32.53
C ARG A 32 14.49 -2.94 33.12
N ARG A 33 14.84 -2.37 34.28
CA ARG A 33 16.12 -2.64 34.95
C ARG A 33 16.21 -4.05 35.52
N HIS A 34 15.08 -4.59 35.99
CA HIS A 34 14.98 -5.97 36.47
C HIS A 34 15.19 -6.97 35.32
N ALA A 35 14.49 -6.78 34.19
CA ALA A 35 14.70 -7.57 32.98
C ALA A 35 16.15 -7.43 32.46
N GLU A 36 16.67 -6.20 32.33
CA GLU A 36 18.04 -5.95 31.88
C GLU A 36 19.10 -6.60 32.79
N ARG A 37 18.83 -6.86 34.07
CA ARG A 37 19.73 -7.58 34.99
C ARG A 37 19.55 -9.09 34.91
N HIS A 38 18.31 -9.58 34.99
CA HIS A 38 18.00 -11.01 35.01
C HIS A 38 18.46 -11.73 33.73
N PHE A 39 18.41 -11.04 32.58
CA PHE A 39 18.79 -11.61 31.29
C PHE A 39 20.27 -11.38 30.91
N ARG A 40 21.02 -10.55 31.64
CA ARG A 40 22.49 -10.47 31.50
C ARG A 40 23.20 -11.65 32.15
N THR A 41 22.62 -12.20 33.20
CA THR A 41 23.22 -13.30 33.98
C THR A 41 23.09 -14.67 33.31
N THR A 42 22.20 -14.85 32.33
CA THR A 42 21.89 -16.17 31.74
C THR A 42 22.55 -16.44 30.38
N GLY A 43 23.15 -15.46 29.69
CA GLY A 43 23.96 -15.69 28.48
C GLY A 43 23.21 -16.10 27.20
N VAL A 44 21.89 -16.31 27.23
CA VAL A 44 21.04 -16.79 26.11
C VAL A 44 20.72 -15.69 25.06
N LEU A 45 21.61 -14.71 24.89
CA LEU A 45 21.28 -13.40 24.29
C LEU A 45 21.29 -13.34 22.75
N ALA A 46 21.94 -14.21 22.00
CA ALA A 46 21.98 -14.05 20.53
C ALA A 46 20.87 -14.82 19.81
N ASP A 47 20.64 -16.06 20.23
CA ASP A 47 19.80 -17.01 19.49
C ASP A 47 18.31 -16.81 19.77
N LEU A 48 17.95 -16.60 21.04
CA LEU A 48 16.55 -16.40 21.45
C LEU A 48 15.94 -15.15 20.82
N TRP A 49 16.67 -14.04 20.72
CA TRP A 49 16.14 -12.81 20.11
C TRP A 49 15.99 -12.95 18.59
N THR A 50 16.90 -13.66 17.94
CA THR A 50 16.81 -13.94 16.51
C THR A 50 15.59 -14.81 16.20
N ASP A 51 15.33 -15.80 17.04
CA ASP A 51 14.17 -16.69 16.88
C ASP A 51 12.85 -15.99 17.18
N ILE A 52 12.80 -15.12 18.20
CA ILE A 52 11.60 -14.30 18.45
C ILE A 52 11.38 -13.31 17.29
N LEU A 53 12.42 -12.69 16.73
CA LEU A 53 12.29 -11.81 15.55
C LEU A 53 11.80 -12.56 14.31
N ARG A 54 12.20 -13.83 14.13
CA ARG A 54 11.68 -14.71 13.07
C ARG A 54 10.21 -15.08 13.29
N MET A 55 9.81 -15.36 14.52
CA MET A 55 8.43 -15.73 14.87
C MET A 55 7.47 -14.54 14.81
N VAL A 56 7.90 -13.38 15.30
CA VAL A 56 7.07 -12.18 15.40
C VAL A 56 7.03 -11.41 14.08
N GLY A 57 8.07 -11.51 13.25
CA GLY A 57 8.16 -10.85 11.95
C GLY A 57 8.36 -9.33 12.04
N PRO A 58 8.69 -8.69 10.90
CA PRO A 58 9.10 -7.27 10.87
C PRO A 58 7.99 -6.28 11.22
N MET A 59 6.73 -6.73 11.33
CA MET A 59 5.54 -5.87 11.45
C MET A 59 5.18 -5.46 12.89
N HIS A 60 5.80 -6.06 13.91
CA HIS A 60 5.43 -5.84 15.32
C HIS A 60 6.51 -5.08 16.12
N TYR A 61 7.42 -4.37 15.42
CA TYR A 61 8.52 -3.58 15.98
C TYR A 61 8.11 -2.74 17.20
N LEU A 62 6.94 -2.10 17.16
CA LEU A 62 6.51 -1.22 18.23
C LEU A 62 5.93 -1.88 19.48
N GLN A 63 5.46 -3.12 19.38
CA GLN A 63 5.00 -3.84 20.56
C GLN A 63 6.18 -4.22 21.46
N ILE A 64 7.41 -4.26 20.93
CA ILE A 64 8.57 -4.85 21.61
C ILE A 64 9.78 -3.92 21.72
N ALA A 65 10.00 -3.02 20.75
CA ALA A 65 11.09 -2.03 20.76
C ALA A 65 11.24 -1.18 22.05
N PRO A 66 10.17 -0.90 22.83
CA PRO A 66 10.32 -0.11 24.05
C PRO A 66 10.76 -0.89 25.28
N VAL A 67 10.72 -2.22 25.23
CA VAL A 67 10.95 -3.08 26.39
C VAL A 67 12.44 -3.20 26.71
N CYS A 68 13.32 -3.12 25.71
CA CYS A 68 14.76 -3.35 25.90
C CYS A 68 15.65 -2.55 24.94
N ARG A 69 16.67 -1.87 25.50
CA ARG A 69 17.69 -1.13 24.73
C ARG A 69 18.50 -2.05 23.81
N ALA A 70 18.78 -3.27 24.25
CA ALA A 70 19.50 -4.28 23.47
C ALA A 70 18.68 -4.78 22.27
N TRP A 71 17.36 -4.90 22.41
CA TRP A 71 16.47 -5.27 21.31
C TRP A 71 16.45 -4.23 20.20
N ASN A 72 16.35 -2.94 20.56
CA ASN A 72 16.38 -1.86 19.57
C ASN A 72 17.74 -1.80 18.83
N ALA A 73 18.83 -2.22 19.49
CA ALA A 73 20.14 -2.34 18.85
C ALA A 73 20.20 -3.50 17.84
N GLU A 74 19.71 -4.70 18.20
CA GLU A 74 19.71 -5.87 17.31
C GLU A 74 18.79 -5.69 16.08
N TYR A 75 17.63 -5.07 16.26
CA TYR A 75 16.76 -4.72 15.13
C TYR A 75 17.38 -3.68 14.20
N ARG A 76 18.07 -2.66 14.73
CA ARG A 76 18.83 -1.69 13.91
C ARG A 76 19.93 -2.38 13.12
N ARG A 77 20.56 -3.42 13.69
CA ARG A 77 21.58 -4.24 13.03
C ARG A 77 21.01 -5.05 11.86
N GLN A 78 19.81 -5.62 12.02
CA GLN A 78 19.17 -6.43 10.97
C GLN A 78 18.42 -5.58 9.91
N PHE A 79 17.89 -4.41 10.28
CA PHE A 79 17.07 -3.55 9.43
C PHE A 79 17.63 -2.12 9.39
N ASP A 80 18.70 -1.91 8.61
CA ASP A 80 19.46 -0.66 8.54
C ASP A 80 18.69 0.50 7.85
N ASN A 81 17.69 0.18 7.02
CA ASN A 81 16.94 1.20 6.25
C ASN A 81 16.01 2.09 7.12
N PRO A 82 16.28 3.40 7.25
CA PRO A 82 15.49 4.32 8.08
C PRO A 82 14.04 4.51 7.62
N ILE A 83 13.77 4.37 6.32
CA ILE A 83 12.42 4.51 5.73
C ILE A 83 11.55 3.33 6.14
N HIS A 84 12.10 2.11 6.10
CA HIS A 84 11.38 0.90 6.50
C HIS A 84 10.92 0.98 7.96
N ARG A 85 11.81 1.40 8.87
CA ARG A 85 11.49 1.56 10.29
C ARG A 85 10.35 2.55 10.53
N LYS A 86 10.34 3.69 9.84
CA LYS A 86 9.27 4.69 9.94
C LYS A 86 7.93 4.14 9.44
N ARG A 87 7.92 3.36 8.35
CA ARG A 87 6.69 2.76 7.80
C ARG A 87 6.13 1.68 8.72
N THR A 88 6.99 0.82 9.28
CA THR A 88 6.59 -0.19 10.27
C THR A 88 6.02 0.47 11.52
N LEU A 89 6.71 1.50 12.05
CA LEU A 89 6.24 2.29 13.19
C LEU A 89 4.83 2.84 12.93
N LEU A 90 4.65 3.55 11.82
CA LEU A 90 3.36 4.14 11.46
C LEU A 90 2.26 3.08 11.35
N ARG A 91 2.54 1.94 10.69
CA ARG A 91 1.56 0.87 10.52
C ARG A 91 1.16 0.18 11.82
N SER A 92 2.06 0.04 12.80
CA SER A 92 1.67 -0.54 14.10
C SER A 92 0.89 0.45 14.97
N VAL A 93 1.27 1.74 15.02
CA VAL A 93 0.49 2.72 15.81
C VAL A 93 -0.88 3.00 15.21
N THR A 94 -1.03 2.98 13.89
CA THR A 94 -2.36 3.15 13.26
C THR A 94 -3.27 1.95 13.48
N ALA A 95 -2.74 0.80 13.89
CA ALA A 95 -3.54 -0.39 14.17
C ALA A 95 -4.17 -0.37 15.58
N SER A 96 -3.68 0.46 16.51
CA SER A 96 -4.08 0.42 17.92
C SER A 96 -3.99 1.80 18.59
N VAL A 97 -5.16 2.35 18.96
CA VAL A 97 -5.28 3.59 19.74
C VAL A 97 -4.56 3.49 21.10
N PRO A 98 -4.68 2.40 21.88
CA PRO A 98 -3.90 2.24 23.12
C PRO A 98 -2.39 2.30 22.89
N LEU A 99 -1.89 1.67 21.82
CA LEU A 99 -0.47 1.70 21.48
C LEU A 99 -0.03 3.11 21.05
N LEU A 100 -0.88 3.83 20.34
CA LEU A 100 -0.66 5.23 19.97
C LEU A 100 -0.58 6.13 21.21
N GLN A 101 -1.57 6.10 22.10
CA GLN A 101 -1.60 6.87 23.34
C GLN A 101 -0.39 6.55 24.24
N TRP A 102 -0.04 5.28 24.35
CA TRP A 102 1.16 4.83 25.06
C TRP A 102 2.44 5.39 24.42
N ALA A 103 2.56 5.35 23.08
CA ALA A 103 3.72 5.87 22.35
C ALA A 103 3.87 7.40 22.47
N ILE A 104 2.75 8.13 22.56
CA ILE A 104 2.69 9.56 22.91
C ILE A 104 3.24 9.76 24.32
N GLY A 105 2.70 9.04 25.32
CA GLY A 105 3.09 9.16 26.73
C GLY A 105 4.54 8.82 27.04
N GLN A 106 5.18 7.95 26.23
CA GLN A 106 6.61 7.63 26.38
C GLN A 106 7.55 8.65 25.72
N GLY A 107 7.03 9.62 24.97
CA GLY A 107 7.87 10.49 24.14
C GLY A 107 8.60 9.75 23.02
N CYS A 108 8.24 8.49 22.72
CA CYS A 108 8.65 7.80 21.49
C CYS A 108 8.20 8.59 20.26
N LEU A 109 7.11 9.34 20.44
CA LEU A 109 6.61 10.37 19.55
C LEU A 109 7.01 11.78 19.98
N GLY A 110 8.25 12.01 20.46
CA GLY A 110 8.87 13.35 20.53
C GLY A 110 8.81 14.14 19.21
N LEU A 111 8.36 13.46 18.17
CA LEU A 111 7.81 13.81 16.87
C LEU A 111 6.57 14.72 16.86
N CYS A 112 5.86 14.93 17.97
CA CYS A 112 4.84 16.00 18.08
C CYS A 112 5.45 17.41 17.91
N ARG A 113 6.79 17.55 17.94
CA ARG A 113 7.48 18.79 17.52
C ARG A 113 7.61 18.93 15.98
N TYR A 114 7.33 17.89 15.21
CA TYR A 114 7.53 17.85 13.75
C TYR A 114 6.19 17.62 13.02
N ARG A 115 5.63 18.68 12.42
CA ARG A 115 4.39 18.67 11.61
C ARG A 115 4.31 17.53 10.59
N LEU A 116 5.45 17.14 10.00
CA LEU A 116 5.55 16.09 8.97
C LEU A 116 5.18 14.70 9.48
N PHE A 117 5.46 14.36 10.74
CA PHE A 117 5.14 13.05 11.29
C PHE A 117 3.65 12.91 11.60
N CYS A 118 3.03 13.97 12.13
CA CYS A 118 1.59 14.01 12.41
C CYS A 118 0.78 13.88 11.10
N ALA A 119 1.22 14.55 10.03
CA ALA A 119 0.62 14.40 8.71
C ALA A 119 0.75 12.96 8.18
N ALA A 120 1.91 12.32 8.35
CA ALA A 120 2.11 10.93 7.92
C ALA A 120 1.25 9.94 8.71
N LEU A 121 1.09 10.14 10.03
CA LEU A 121 0.20 9.34 10.88
C LEU A 121 -1.25 9.50 10.45
N ARG A 122 -1.71 10.74 10.26
CA ARG A 122 -3.07 11.06 9.80
C ARG A 122 -3.36 10.40 8.46
N ASN A 123 -2.46 10.54 7.50
CA ASN A 123 -2.62 9.95 6.16
C ASN A 123 -2.64 8.42 6.22
N ALA A 124 -1.80 7.81 7.05
CA ALA A 124 -1.79 6.35 7.24
C ALA A 124 -3.05 5.84 7.95
N ALA A 125 -3.57 6.59 8.94
CA ALA A 125 -4.84 6.29 9.60
C ALA A 125 -6.02 6.42 8.63
N ALA A 126 -6.02 7.48 7.80
CA ALA A 126 -7.03 7.72 6.79
C ALA A 126 -7.05 6.59 5.75
N GLN A 127 -5.89 6.17 5.24
CA GLN A 127 -5.80 5.03 4.33
C GLN A 127 -6.29 3.72 4.96
N ALA A 128 -6.07 3.54 6.27
CA ALA A 128 -6.52 2.36 7.00
C ALA A 128 -7.99 2.42 7.46
N GLY A 129 -8.68 3.55 7.28
CA GLY A 129 -10.08 3.73 7.73
C GLY A 129 -10.24 3.87 9.24
N ARG A 130 -9.16 4.25 9.94
CA ARG A 130 -9.12 4.30 11.41
C ARG A 130 -9.58 5.65 11.91
N LEU A 131 -10.90 5.84 11.92
CA LEU A 131 -11.55 7.05 12.47
C LEU A 131 -11.17 7.26 13.94
N ASP A 132 -11.12 6.18 14.72
CA ASP A 132 -10.68 6.16 16.13
C ASP A 132 -9.28 6.77 16.34
N VAL A 133 -8.35 6.44 15.44
CA VAL A 133 -6.99 7.00 15.46
C VAL A 133 -6.99 8.47 15.03
N LEU A 134 -7.80 8.84 14.04
CA LEU A 134 -7.93 10.23 13.59
C LEU A 134 -8.51 11.13 14.68
N GLU A 135 -9.63 10.73 15.29
CA GLU A 135 -10.23 11.40 16.44
C GLU A 135 -9.25 11.51 17.61
N CYS A 136 -8.52 10.44 17.92
CA CYS A 136 -7.50 10.47 18.97
C CYS A 136 -6.39 11.49 18.68
N THR A 137 -5.99 11.64 17.41
CA THR A 137 -4.97 12.64 17.02
C THR A 137 -5.49 14.07 17.02
N LEU A 138 -6.79 14.28 16.79
CA LEU A 138 -7.44 15.60 16.79
C LEU A 138 -7.77 16.07 18.21
N GLY A 139 -8.33 15.19 19.04
CA GLY A 139 -8.76 15.52 20.41
C GLY A 139 -7.62 15.73 21.40
N ALA A 140 -6.56 14.91 21.35
CA ALA A 140 -5.46 15.00 22.32
C ALA A 140 -4.52 16.19 22.05
N HIS A 141 -4.43 16.64 20.79
CA HIS A 141 -3.34 17.51 20.33
C HIS A 141 -3.75 18.52 19.25
N HIS A 142 -4.97 19.07 19.30
CA HIS A 142 -5.48 20.07 18.36
C HIS A 142 -4.53 21.28 18.14
N HIS A 143 -3.69 21.61 19.12
CA HIS A 143 -2.71 22.70 19.04
C HIS A 143 -1.44 22.35 18.24
N ILE A 144 -1.22 21.06 17.96
CA ILE A 144 0.02 20.50 17.38
C ILE A 144 -0.27 19.84 16.03
N CYS A 145 -1.37 19.09 15.94
CA CYS A 145 -1.80 18.41 14.72
C CYS A 145 -2.69 19.35 13.91
N ALA A 146 -2.30 19.60 12.65
CA ALA A 146 -3.17 20.32 11.71
C ALA A 146 -4.48 19.53 11.49
N PRO A 147 -5.61 20.23 11.20
CA PRO A 147 -6.87 19.57 10.88
C PRO A 147 -6.74 18.70 9.61
N PRO A 148 -7.70 17.78 9.37
CA PRO A 148 -7.79 17.05 8.12
C PRO A 148 -7.80 18.02 6.93
N ASP A 149 -7.04 17.66 5.89
CA ASP A 149 -6.87 18.43 4.66
C ASP A 149 -7.28 17.58 3.44
N GLU A 150 -7.22 18.17 2.24
CA GLU A 150 -7.61 17.48 1.00
C GLU A 150 -6.82 16.17 0.80
N ARG A 151 -5.56 16.17 1.24
CA ARG A 151 -4.70 14.97 1.21
C ARG A 151 -5.25 13.86 2.09
N THR A 152 -5.82 14.19 3.25
CA THR A 152 -6.41 13.20 4.16
C THR A 152 -7.58 12.49 3.49
N CYS A 153 -8.47 13.24 2.82
CA CYS A 153 -9.51 12.66 1.95
C CYS A 153 -8.92 11.83 0.81
N GLY A 154 -7.83 12.29 0.18
CA GLY A 154 -7.13 11.54 -0.86
C GLY A 154 -6.61 10.17 -0.38
N TYR A 155 -6.01 10.10 0.80
CA TYR A 155 -5.54 8.84 1.39
C TYR A 155 -6.70 7.94 1.83
N ALA A 156 -7.79 8.48 2.36
CA ALA A 156 -8.99 7.70 2.66
C ALA A 156 -9.60 7.10 1.37
N ALA A 157 -9.62 7.87 0.28
CA ALA A 157 -10.04 7.39 -1.04
C ALA A 157 -9.10 6.31 -1.59
N LEU A 158 -7.78 6.45 -1.38
CA LEU A 158 -6.79 5.42 -1.72
C LEU A 158 -7.03 4.11 -0.94
N GLY A 159 -7.56 4.18 0.27
CA GLY A 159 -7.90 3.03 1.11
C GLY A 159 -9.30 2.46 0.88
N GLY A 160 -10.14 3.10 0.07
CA GLY A 160 -11.53 2.69 -0.15
C GLY A 160 -12.46 2.98 1.03
N GLN A 161 -12.09 3.93 1.90
CA GLN A 161 -12.73 4.14 3.19
C GLN A 161 -13.93 5.10 3.10
N LEU A 162 -15.04 4.62 2.55
CA LEU A 162 -16.24 5.44 2.31
C LEU A 162 -16.84 6.03 3.60
N ALA A 163 -16.99 5.23 4.66
CA ALA A 163 -17.57 5.69 5.93
C ALA A 163 -16.73 6.83 6.55
N LEU A 164 -15.40 6.70 6.47
CA LEU A 164 -14.49 7.75 6.94
C LEU A 164 -14.62 9.02 6.10
N LEU A 165 -14.71 8.90 4.78
CA LEU A 165 -14.89 10.05 3.88
C LEU A 165 -16.21 10.80 4.16
N GLN A 166 -17.28 10.07 4.45
CA GLN A 166 -18.56 10.65 4.85
C GLN A 166 -18.44 11.44 6.15
N ALA A 167 -17.76 10.88 7.16
CA ALA A 167 -17.49 11.57 8.43
C ALA A 167 -16.66 12.85 8.22
N LEU A 168 -15.55 12.75 7.49
CA LEU A 168 -14.69 13.90 7.17
C LEU A 168 -15.44 14.98 6.39
N ARG A 169 -16.38 14.59 5.52
CA ARG A 169 -17.21 15.54 4.78
C ARG A 169 -18.24 16.24 5.67
N ALA A 170 -18.84 15.54 6.62
CA ALA A 170 -19.74 16.13 7.60
C ALA A 170 -19.03 17.18 8.48
N GLU A 171 -17.73 16.98 8.75
CA GLU A 171 -16.88 17.94 9.46
C GLU A 171 -16.40 19.12 8.59
N GLY A 172 -16.74 19.15 7.30
CA GLY A 172 -16.34 20.23 6.39
C GLY A 172 -14.90 20.11 5.87
N CYS A 173 -14.28 18.93 5.93
CA CYS A 173 -12.96 18.73 5.33
C CYS A 173 -13.00 19.03 3.82
N PRO A 174 -12.05 19.81 3.29
CA PRO A 174 -11.95 20.06 1.87
C PRO A 174 -11.50 18.78 1.14
N TRP A 175 -11.87 18.67 -0.13
CA TRP A 175 -11.39 17.63 -1.04
C TRP A 175 -10.88 18.27 -2.33
N ASP A 176 -10.10 17.51 -3.09
CA ASP A 176 -9.56 17.92 -4.37
C ASP A 176 -9.71 16.82 -5.43
N VAL A 177 -9.24 17.11 -6.63
CA VAL A 177 -9.24 16.16 -7.75
C VAL A 177 -8.43 14.88 -7.47
N PHE A 178 -7.46 14.92 -6.55
CA PHE A 178 -6.66 13.75 -6.21
C PHE A 178 -7.46 12.68 -5.48
N MET A 179 -8.53 13.06 -4.77
CA MET A 179 -9.48 12.15 -4.17
C MET A 179 -10.07 11.18 -5.21
N CYS A 180 -10.63 11.71 -6.31
CA CYS A 180 -11.17 10.90 -7.40
C CYS A 180 -10.07 10.10 -8.12
N ARG A 181 -8.89 10.70 -8.38
CA ARG A 181 -7.76 10.00 -9.00
C ARG A 181 -7.29 8.80 -8.17
N PHE A 182 -7.20 8.92 -6.86
CA PHE A 182 -6.78 7.81 -5.98
C PHE A 182 -7.85 6.71 -5.87
N ALA A 183 -9.12 7.07 -5.75
CA ALA A 183 -10.21 6.10 -5.81
C ALA A 183 -10.18 5.32 -7.14
N ALA A 184 -9.95 6.03 -8.26
CA ALA A 184 -9.85 5.42 -9.58
C ALA A 184 -8.62 4.54 -9.74
N ARG A 185 -7.47 4.93 -9.18
CA ARG A 185 -6.25 4.12 -9.18
C ARG A 185 -6.45 2.77 -8.50
N MET A 186 -7.16 2.76 -7.38
CA MET A 186 -7.36 1.57 -6.56
C MET A 186 -8.64 0.79 -6.89
N GLY A 187 -9.47 1.30 -7.79
CA GLY A 187 -10.69 0.63 -8.24
C GLY A 187 -11.86 0.73 -7.26
N HIS A 188 -11.83 1.70 -6.35
CA HIS A 188 -12.87 1.90 -5.34
C HIS A 188 -14.09 2.62 -5.94
N LEU A 189 -14.89 1.89 -6.71
CA LEU A 189 -16.05 2.43 -7.44
C LEU A 189 -17.07 3.12 -6.53
N GLN A 190 -17.39 2.54 -5.37
CA GLN A 190 -18.36 3.13 -4.43
C GLN A 190 -17.89 4.49 -3.91
N VAL A 191 -16.59 4.64 -3.63
CA VAL A 191 -16.01 5.92 -3.22
C VAL A 191 -16.11 6.95 -4.33
N LEU A 192 -15.81 6.57 -5.57
CA LEU A 192 -15.88 7.46 -6.72
C LEU A 192 -17.32 7.90 -7.02
N GLN A 193 -18.28 6.97 -6.96
CA GLN A 193 -19.71 7.25 -7.12
C GLN A 193 -20.20 8.28 -6.10
N TRP A 194 -19.87 8.04 -4.82
CA TRP A 194 -20.23 8.95 -3.74
C TRP A 194 -19.55 10.32 -3.92
N ALA A 195 -18.27 10.36 -4.25
CA ALA A 195 -17.53 11.61 -4.45
C ALA A 195 -18.17 12.49 -5.54
N ILE A 196 -18.46 11.89 -6.70
CA ILE A 196 -19.04 12.60 -7.84
C ILE A 196 -20.47 13.07 -7.51
N ALA A 197 -21.28 12.23 -6.88
CA ALA A 197 -22.63 12.59 -6.45
C ALA A 197 -22.66 13.77 -5.46
N ASN A 198 -21.60 13.97 -4.68
CA ASN A 198 -21.50 15.07 -3.72
C ASN A 198 -20.70 16.28 -4.24
N GLY A 199 -20.38 16.32 -5.54
CA GLY A 199 -19.73 17.48 -6.17
C GLY A 199 -18.22 17.54 -6.00
N CYS A 200 -17.54 16.41 -5.75
CA CYS A 200 -16.08 16.35 -5.80
C CYS A 200 -15.59 16.63 -7.23
N PRO A 201 -14.62 17.55 -7.42
CA PRO A 201 -14.03 17.76 -8.73
C PRO A 201 -13.29 16.50 -9.19
N TYR A 202 -13.34 16.27 -10.50
CA TYR A 202 -12.67 15.16 -11.17
C TYR A 202 -12.12 15.65 -12.51
N ASP A 203 -11.25 14.85 -13.14
CA ASP A 203 -10.60 15.21 -14.39
C ASP A 203 -10.28 13.98 -15.27
N GLU A 204 -9.70 14.21 -16.45
CA GLU A 204 -9.30 13.15 -17.38
C GLU A 204 -8.35 12.13 -16.73
N PHE A 205 -7.49 12.58 -15.81
CA PHE A 205 -6.56 11.69 -15.10
C PHE A 205 -7.29 10.63 -14.27
N THR A 206 -8.48 10.92 -13.75
CA THR A 206 -9.30 9.93 -13.04
C THR A 206 -9.55 8.71 -13.93
N MET A 207 -9.96 8.93 -15.18
CA MET A 207 -10.19 7.84 -16.15
C MET A 207 -8.88 7.19 -16.61
N ARG A 208 -7.81 7.96 -16.82
CA ARG A 208 -6.48 7.41 -17.18
C ARG A 208 -5.98 6.41 -16.13
N HIS A 209 -6.16 6.71 -14.84
CA HIS A 209 -5.82 5.77 -13.78
C HIS A 209 -6.69 4.51 -13.82
N ALA A 210 -8.01 4.65 -14.02
CA ALA A 210 -8.89 3.49 -14.18
C ALA A 210 -8.45 2.58 -15.35
N VAL A 211 -8.06 3.16 -16.49
CA VAL A 211 -7.51 2.42 -17.65
C VAL A 211 -6.17 1.77 -17.32
N GLN A 212 -5.23 2.52 -16.75
CA GLN A 212 -3.90 2.03 -16.40
C GLN A 212 -3.94 0.83 -15.44
N PHE A 213 -4.88 0.83 -14.50
CA PHE A 213 -5.00 -0.22 -13.49
C PHE A 213 -6.03 -1.31 -13.84
N GLY A 214 -6.75 -1.18 -14.96
CA GLY A 214 -7.62 -2.24 -15.47
C GLY A 214 -9.03 -2.28 -14.85
N HIS A 215 -9.52 -1.18 -14.29
CA HIS A 215 -10.78 -1.16 -13.54
C HIS A 215 -12.01 -1.04 -14.45
N ILE A 216 -12.36 -2.11 -15.17
CA ILE A 216 -13.43 -2.12 -16.19
C ILE A 216 -14.79 -1.70 -15.63
N HIS A 217 -15.20 -2.21 -14.46
CA HIS A 217 -16.49 -1.86 -13.85
C HIS A 217 -16.63 -0.34 -13.63
N MET A 218 -15.53 0.33 -13.28
CA MET A 218 -15.49 1.77 -13.11
C MET A 218 -15.53 2.50 -14.45
N LEU A 219 -14.83 1.99 -15.47
CA LEU A 219 -14.87 2.54 -16.82
C LEU A 219 -16.27 2.44 -17.43
N SER A 220 -16.97 1.32 -17.26
CA SER A 220 -18.37 1.14 -17.65
C SER A 220 -19.29 2.15 -16.98
N TRP A 221 -19.12 2.36 -15.67
CA TRP A 221 -19.90 3.34 -14.95
C TRP A 221 -19.62 4.78 -15.40
N LEU A 222 -18.34 5.14 -15.61
CA LEU A 222 -17.98 6.47 -16.11
C LEU A 222 -18.53 6.72 -17.53
N ALA A 223 -18.41 5.74 -18.43
CA ALA A 223 -18.93 5.83 -19.80
C ALA A 223 -20.46 6.03 -19.83
N ALA A 224 -21.20 5.38 -18.93
CA ALA A 224 -22.65 5.55 -18.81
C ALA A 224 -23.06 6.95 -18.35
N ASN A 225 -22.21 7.66 -17.60
CA ASN A 225 -22.49 9.00 -17.07
C ASN A 225 -21.99 10.13 -17.98
N SER A 226 -22.03 9.92 -19.31
CA SER A 226 -21.66 10.91 -20.33
C SER A 226 -20.20 11.40 -20.27
N TRP A 227 -19.29 10.64 -19.68
CA TRP A 227 -17.87 10.88 -19.88
C TRP A 227 -17.49 10.42 -21.27
N GLY A 228 -17.25 11.38 -22.16
CA GLY A 228 -16.83 11.13 -23.53
C GLY A 228 -15.66 10.16 -23.56
N THR A 229 -15.81 9.07 -24.30
CA THR A 229 -14.74 8.11 -24.56
C THR A 229 -13.60 8.86 -25.24
N HIS A 230 -12.61 9.32 -24.48
CA HIS A 230 -11.50 10.07 -25.03
C HIS A 230 -10.75 9.20 -26.04
N ARG A 231 -10.40 9.82 -27.17
CA ARG A 231 -9.94 9.18 -28.43
C ARG A 231 -8.68 8.31 -28.32
N ASN A 232 -8.03 8.19 -27.16
CA ASN A 232 -6.71 7.56 -27.02
C ASN A 232 -6.56 6.51 -25.90
N PHE A 233 -7.65 6.11 -25.20
CA PHE A 233 -7.52 5.10 -24.13
C PHE A 233 -7.09 3.72 -24.62
N GLY A 234 -7.36 3.36 -25.88
CA GLY A 234 -6.90 2.10 -26.46
C GLY A 234 -5.37 2.00 -26.49
N ALA A 235 -4.68 3.08 -26.87
CA ALA A 235 -3.21 3.12 -26.84
C ALA A 235 -2.66 3.12 -25.41
N LEU A 236 -3.31 3.80 -24.47
CA LEU A 236 -2.92 3.76 -23.06
C LEU A 236 -3.10 2.35 -22.47
N ALA A 237 -4.22 1.70 -22.72
CA ALA A 237 -4.48 0.33 -22.26
C ALA A 237 -3.46 -0.66 -22.85
N ALA A 238 -3.14 -0.52 -24.14
CA ALA A 238 -2.11 -1.30 -24.82
C ALA A 238 -0.70 -1.05 -24.23
N TRP A 239 -0.36 0.19 -23.89
CA TRP A 239 0.91 0.54 -23.25
C TRP A 239 1.08 -0.14 -21.88
N TRP A 240 0.00 -0.29 -21.11
CA TRP A 240 0.02 -0.92 -19.78
C TRP A 240 -0.32 -2.41 -19.81
N GLY A 241 -0.50 -3.00 -21.01
CA GLY A 241 -0.78 -4.42 -21.17
C GLY A 241 -2.16 -4.85 -20.68
N ARG A 242 -3.12 -3.92 -20.61
CA ARG A 242 -4.49 -4.16 -20.13
C ARG A 242 -5.37 -4.69 -21.25
N LEU A 243 -5.15 -5.94 -21.63
CA LEU A 243 -5.87 -6.58 -22.74
C LEU A 243 -7.38 -6.52 -22.56
N GLU A 244 -7.87 -6.74 -21.34
CA GLU A 244 -9.29 -6.74 -21.01
C GLU A 244 -9.91 -5.36 -21.20
N VAL A 245 -9.17 -4.28 -20.90
CA VAL A 245 -9.62 -2.91 -21.17
C VAL A 245 -9.64 -2.62 -22.67
N VAL A 246 -8.64 -3.11 -23.43
CA VAL A 246 -8.63 -2.97 -24.90
C VAL A 246 -9.82 -3.69 -25.53
N GLN A 247 -10.13 -4.91 -25.07
CA GLN A 247 -11.29 -5.68 -25.49
C GLN A 247 -12.60 -4.96 -25.16
N TRP A 248 -12.72 -4.47 -23.92
CA TRP A 248 -13.88 -3.70 -23.49
C TRP A 248 -14.09 -2.44 -24.33
N LEU A 249 -13.03 -1.64 -24.56
CA LEU A 249 -13.08 -0.46 -25.43
C LEU A 249 -13.54 -0.80 -26.84
N ARG A 250 -13.10 -1.95 -27.38
CA ARG A 250 -13.50 -2.41 -28.72
C ARG A 250 -14.97 -2.82 -28.76
N ALA A 251 -15.47 -3.48 -27.71
CA ALA A 251 -16.87 -3.86 -27.58
C ALA A 251 -17.82 -2.64 -27.51
N GLN A 252 -17.35 -1.50 -26.97
CA GLN A 252 -18.09 -0.24 -26.96
C GLN A 252 -18.11 0.50 -28.31
N GLY A 253 -17.58 -0.11 -29.39
CA GLY A 253 -17.49 0.53 -30.70
C GLY A 253 -16.33 1.52 -30.83
N GLY A 254 -15.35 1.49 -29.91
CA GLY A 254 -14.18 2.35 -29.96
C GLY A 254 -13.38 2.18 -31.25
N ALA A 255 -13.04 3.30 -31.88
CA ALA A 255 -12.16 3.33 -33.04
C ALA A 255 -10.72 2.98 -32.64
N TRP A 256 -10.00 2.31 -33.54
CA TRP A 256 -8.57 2.07 -33.35
C TRP A 256 -7.80 3.38 -33.43
N HIS A 257 -6.87 3.58 -32.51
CA HIS A 257 -5.89 4.64 -32.63
C HIS A 257 -4.64 4.10 -33.33
N ALA A 258 -4.02 4.91 -34.20
CA ALA A 258 -2.83 4.51 -34.97
C ALA A 258 -1.65 4.07 -34.07
N LEU A 259 -1.60 4.58 -32.84
CA LEU A 259 -0.55 4.27 -31.87
C LEU A 259 -0.87 3.04 -31.01
N THR A 260 -2.04 2.41 -31.10
CA THR A 260 -2.43 1.31 -30.20
C THR A 260 -1.50 0.10 -30.32
N ALA A 261 -1.21 -0.34 -31.54
CA ALA A 261 -0.26 -1.43 -31.77
C ALA A 261 1.18 -1.01 -31.41
N GLN A 262 1.57 0.22 -31.72
CA GLN A 262 2.90 0.74 -31.37
C GLN A 262 3.14 0.75 -29.86
N ALA A 263 2.14 1.16 -29.08
CA ALA A 263 2.18 1.18 -27.63
C ALA A 263 2.35 -0.23 -27.03
N ALA A 264 1.58 -1.21 -27.50
CA ALA A 264 1.75 -2.60 -27.08
C ALA A 264 3.14 -3.16 -27.44
N ALA A 265 3.64 -2.83 -28.65
CA ALA A 265 4.95 -3.26 -29.10
C ALA A 265 6.07 -2.64 -28.25
N HIS A 266 6.03 -1.33 -28.02
CA HIS A 266 7.02 -0.60 -27.25
C HIS A 266 7.11 -1.10 -25.80
N SER A 267 5.98 -1.28 -25.13
CA SER A 267 5.94 -1.80 -23.75
C SER A 267 6.18 -3.31 -23.64
N GLY A 268 6.35 -4.02 -24.76
CA GLY A 268 6.67 -5.45 -24.77
C GLY A 268 5.48 -6.36 -24.47
N HIS A 269 4.24 -5.87 -24.56
CA HIS A 269 3.03 -6.64 -24.27
C HIS A 269 2.58 -7.46 -25.49
N LEU A 270 3.21 -8.63 -25.67
CA LEU A 270 2.99 -9.50 -26.84
C LEU A 270 1.53 -9.91 -27.01
N GLU A 271 0.85 -10.34 -25.95
CA GLU A 271 -0.56 -10.78 -26.02
C GLU A 271 -1.49 -9.65 -26.46
N CYS A 272 -1.29 -8.44 -25.91
CA CYS A 272 -2.01 -7.24 -26.36
C CYS A 272 -1.75 -6.97 -27.84
N LEU A 273 -0.48 -7.00 -28.29
CA LEU A 273 -0.12 -6.76 -29.68
C LEU A 273 -0.76 -7.79 -30.63
N GLN A 274 -0.69 -9.08 -30.28
CA GLN A 274 -1.31 -10.15 -31.07
C GLN A 274 -2.82 -9.94 -31.19
N TRP A 275 -3.47 -9.60 -30.09
CA TRP A 275 -4.91 -9.41 -30.06
C TRP A 275 -5.34 -8.22 -30.91
N VAL A 276 -4.71 -7.04 -30.75
CA VAL A 276 -5.09 -5.84 -31.52
C VAL A 276 -4.86 -6.03 -33.02
N VAL A 277 -3.77 -6.68 -33.42
CA VAL A 277 -3.48 -6.97 -34.83
C VAL A 277 -4.50 -7.93 -35.42
N ARG A 278 -4.89 -8.98 -34.71
CA ARG A 278 -5.93 -9.94 -35.16
C ARG A 278 -7.30 -9.28 -35.34
N HIS A 279 -7.61 -8.24 -34.56
CA HIS A 279 -8.90 -7.52 -34.62
C HIS A 279 -8.86 -6.27 -35.52
N GLY A 280 -7.89 -6.22 -36.44
CA GLY A 280 -7.83 -5.21 -37.50
C GLY A 280 -7.31 -3.84 -37.04
N CYS A 281 -6.56 -3.76 -35.94
CA CYS A 281 -5.87 -2.52 -35.59
C CYS A 281 -4.85 -2.17 -36.70
N PRO A 282 -4.91 -0.96 -37.27
CA PRO A 282 -3.87 -0.47 -38.16
C PRO A 282 -2.52 -0.50 -37.43
N TRP A 283 -1.51 -1.09 -38.07
CA TRP A 283 -0.18 -1.15 -37.50
C TRP A 283 0.88 -1.20 -38.59
N ASP A 284 1.99 -0.52 -38.32
CA ASP A 284 3.21 -0.55 -39.11
C ASP A 284 4.18 -1.56 -38.47
N ALA A 285 4.42 -2.66 -39.16
CA ALA A 285 5.28 -3.72 -38.67
C ALA A 285 6.75 -3.29 -38.54
N ASP A 286 7.23 -2.39 -39.39
CA ASP A 286 8.61 -1.92 -39.36
C ASP A 286 8.80 -0.96 -38.18
N LYS A 287 7.86 -0.01 -38.00
CA LYS A 287 7.89 0.89 -36.84
C LYS A 287 7.72 0.14 -35.52
N CYS A 288 6.80 -0.83 -35.45
CA CYS A 288 6.61 -1.65 -34.26
C CYS A 288 7.83 -2.52 -33.93
N HIS A 289 8.57 -3.00 -34.94
CA HIS A 289 9.80 -3.77 -34.73
C HIS A 289 10.93 -2.90 -34.17
N GLU A 290 11.08 -1.66 -34.67
CA GLU A 290 12.09 -0.70 -34.22
C GLU A 290 11.90 -0.32 -32.75
N ILE A 291 10.66 0.03 -32.36
CA ILE A 291 10.36 0.54 -31.01
C ILE A 291 10.19 -0.57 -29.97
N ALA A 292 10.03 -1.82 -30.39
CA ALA A 292 9.76 -2.93 -29.48
C ALA A 292 10.93 -3.13 -28.50
N THR A 293 10.64 -3.18 -27.21
CA THR A 293 11.64 -3.44 -26.16
C THR A 293 11.85 -4.93 -25.94
N SER A 294 10.80 -5.74 -26.07
CA SER A 294 10.84 -7.19 -25.86
C SER A 294 11.36 -7.96 -27.09
N SER A 295 12.27 -8.91 -26.85
CA SER A 295 12.79 -9.82 -27.88
C SER A 295 11.70 -10.73 -28.45
N GLU A 296 10.72 -11.12 -27.64
CA GLU A 296 9.57 -11.94 -28.06
C GLU A 296 8.67 -11.18 -29.03
N VAL A 297 8.38 -9.91 -28.73
CA VAL A 297 7.63 -9.01 -29.62
C VAL A 297 8.36 -8.86 -30.95
N ARG A 298 9.67 -8.58 -30.95
CA ARG A 298 10.46 -8.49 -32.20
C ARG A 298 10.45 -9.80 -32.98
N ALA A 299 10.60 -10.95 -32.31
CA ALA A 299 10.55 -12.25 -32.96
C ALA A 299 9.18 -12.53 -33.60
N TRP A 300 8.09 -12.21 -32.91
CA TRP A 300 6.75 -12.36 -33.43
C TRP A 300 6.52 -11.44 -34.65
N ILE A 301 6.91 -10.17 -34.58
CA ILE A 301 6.78 -9.23 -35.72
C ILE A 301 7.58 -9.74 -36.94
N ARG A 302 8.80 -10.25 -36.74
CA ARG A 302 9.60 -10.85 -37.84
C ARG A 302 8.87 -12.00 -38.53
N ARG A 303 8.20 -12.89 -37.78
CA ARG A 303 7.40 -13.98 -38.37
C ARG A 303 6.23 -13.44 -39.19
N GLN A 304 5.53 -12.41 -38.71
CA GLN A 304 4.43 -11.79 -39.45
C GLN A 304 4.90 -11.13 -40.76
N ARG A 305 6.09 -10.50 -40.76
CA ARG A 305 6.72 -9.94 -41.98
C ARG A 305 7.07 -11.03 -43.00
N ALA A 306 7.64 -12.14 -42.53
CA ALA A 306 7.96 -13.29 -43.38
C ALA A 306 6.70 -13.92 -44.01
N GLY A 307 5.61 -14.05 -43.24
CA GLY A 307 4.33 -14.56 -43.72
C GLY A 307 3.67 -13.69 -44.79
N ARG A 308 3.75 -12.35 -44.69
CA ARG A 308 3.21 -11.43 -45.71
C ARG A 308 3.96 -11.47 -47.04
N ARG A 309 5.25 -11.81 -47.05
CA ARG A 309 6.06 -11.92 -48.27
C ARG A 309 5.79 -13.21 -49.06
N HIS A 310 5.11 -14.19 -48.45
CA HIS A 310 4.84 -15.51 -49.05
C HIS A 310 3.35 -15.76 -49.31
N ALA A 311 2.48 -14.76 -49.16
CA ALA A 311 1.06 -14.89 -49.52
C ALA A 311 0.92 -14.78 -51.05
N PRO A 312 0.42 -15.81 -51.75
CA PRO A 312 0.19 -15.74 -53.19
C PRO A 312 -0.90 -14.71 -53.51
N HIS A 313 -0.66 -13.92 -54.55
CA HIS A 313 -1.61 -12.94 -55.11
C HIS A 313 -2.79 -13.62 -55.81
#